data_AF-A0A498J8R0-F1
#
_entry.id   AF-A0A498J8R0-F1
#
_cell.length_a   1.000
_cell.length_b   1.000
_cell.length_c   1.000
_cell.angle_alpha   90.00
_cell.angle_beta   90.00
_cell.angle_gamma   90.00
#
_symmetry.space_group_name_H-M   'P 1'
#
loop_
_entity.id
_entity.type
_entity.pdbx_description
1 polymer ?
#
loop_
_entity_poly.entity_id
_entity_poly.type
_entity_poly.pdbx_seq_one_letter_code
_entity_poly.pdbx_strand_id
1 'polypeptide(L)'
;MSMYGRDPWGGPLEINTADSATDDDRSRNLQDLDRAALSSRPLDETQQSWLLGPSGEQKKKKYVDLGCIIVSRKIFVWTVGTLLVSAFLAGFITLIVKTVPRHRHARPPPDNYTLALRKSLMFFNAQRSGKLPKHNNVSWRGNSCLKDGNDPSTTFKDLAGGFYDAGDAIKFNFPASFAMTMLSWSVIEYSAKYEASGELSHVKEIIKWGSDYFLKTFNHSADSIDKLVAQVGVGSTAGGSTTPNDHYCWMRPEDIDYQRPVSECHSCSDLAAEMAAALAASSIVFKDNKAYSQKLVHGAKTLFRFSREQRGRYTAGGSTDAATFYNSTSYWDEFIWGGAWMYYATGNSSYLQLATTPGLAKHAGAFWGGPDYGVLSWDNKLAGAQVLLSRLRLFLSPGYPYEEILRTFHNQTSIIMCSYLPVFTTFNRTKGGLIQLNHGRPQPLQYVVNAAFLATLYSDYLDAADTPGWYCGPNFYSTDVLREFAKTQIDYILGKNPRKMSYVVGFGNHYPKHVHHRGASIPKNKIKYSCKGGWKWRDTSKANPNTIDGAMVAGPDKHDGFRDVRSNYNYTEPTLAGNAGLVAALVALSGEKSVGIDKNTIFSAVPPMFPTPPPPPAPWKP
;
A
#
# COMPACT_ATOMS: atom_id res chain seq x y z
N MET A 1 -8.72 29.11 49.95
CA MET A 1 -8.70 30.59 49.83
C MET A 1 -9.05 30.90 48.39
N SER A 2 -10.09 31.73 48.22
CA SER A 2 -10.83 31.99 46.99
C SER A 2 -10.08 32.91 46.02
N MET A 3 -10.21 32.70 44.70
CA MET A 3 -10.81 33.71 43.80
C MET A 3 -10.94 33.22 42.35
N TYR A 4 -12.20 33.30 41.87
CA TYR A 4 -12.76 33.32 40.50
C TYR A 4 -11.85 34.02 39.46
N GLY A 5 -11.78 33.67 38.17
CA GLY A 5 -12.80 33.21 37.23
C GLY A 5 -13.35 34.40 36.43
N ARG A 6 -13.01 34.53 35.13
CA ARG A 6 -13.83 35.17 34.07
C ARG A 6 -13.12 35.24 32.70
N ASP A 7 -13.82 34.71 31.71
CA ASP A 7 -14.00 35.23 30.35
C ASP A 7 -15.54 35.37 30.18
N PRO A 8 -16.17 35.91 29.10
CA PRO A 8 -15.67 36.67 27.94
C PRO A 8 -16.63 37.83 27.51
N TRP A 9 -16.30 38.54 26.40
CA TRP A 9 -17.16 39.45 25.59
C TRP A 9 -17.82 40.70 26.21
N GLY A 10 -17.45 41.89 25.71
CA GLY A 10 -18.20 43.14 25.88
C GLY A 10 -17.74 44.21 24.89
N GLY A 11 -18.64 44.70 24.03
CA GLY A 11 -18.41 45.83 23.12
C GLY A 11 -18.53 47.20 23.79
N PRO A 12 -18.44 48.29 23.00
CA PRO A 12 -19.57 49.23 23.00
C PRO A 12 -19.94 49.79 21.61
N LEU A 13 -21.23 50.09 21.47
CA LEU A 13 -21.85 50.99 20.50
C LEU A 13 -21.73 52.43 21.02
N GLU A 14 -21.31 53.37 20.19
CA GLU A 14 -21.65 54.79 20.34
C GLU A 14 -22.10 55.40 19.01
N ILE A 15 -23.26 56.05 19.09
CA ILE A 15 -23.92 56.90 18.11
C ILE A 15 -23.62 58.34 18.52
N ASN A 16 -23.30 59.22 17.56
CA ASN A 16 -23.44 60.66 17.73
C ASN A 16 -24.17 61.27 16.52
N THR A 17 -25.15 62.09 16.87
CA THR A 17 -26.14 62.81 16.07
C THR A 17 -25.77 64.28 15.89
N ALA A 18 -26.54 64.97 15.02
CA ALA A 18 -26.77 66.42 14.91
C ALA A 18 -25.72 67.23 14.09
N ASP A 19 -26.07 68.24 13.27
CA ASP A 19 -27.33 68.87 12.86
C ASP A 19 -27.03 69.89 11.74
N SER A 20 -28.01 70.19 10.88
CA SER A 20 -28.45 71.54 10.43
C SER A 20 -29.32 71.41 9.16
N ALA A 21 -30.65 71.49 9.26
CA ALA A 21 -31.50 72.69 9.14
C ALA A 21 -31.63 73.17 7.66
N THR A 22 -32.79 73.40 7.02
CA THR A 22 -34.10 73.96 7.45
C THR A 22 -35.23 73.66 6.42
N ASP A 23 -36.44 73.41 6.94
CA ASP A 23 -37.79 73.92 6.62
C ASP A 23 -38.36 74.09 5.20
N ASP A 24 -39.43 73.31 4.96
CA ASP A 24 -40.84 73.70 4.76
C ASP A 24 -41.37 74.65 3.66
N ASP A 25 -42.56 74.24 3.22
CA ASP A 25 -43.74 75.00 2.77
C ASP A 25 -44.05 75.25 1.26
N ARG A 26 -45.14 74.57 0.86
CA ARG A 26 -46.39 75.12 0.29
C ARG A 26 -46.38 75.89 -1.05
N SER A 27 -47.09 75.27 -2.02
CA SER A 27 -48.06 75.87 -2.98
C SER A 27 -47.65 77.07 -3.86
N ARG A 28 -47.81 76.94 -5.19
CA ARG A 28 -48.73 77.75 -6.04
C ARG A 28 -48.48 77.57 -7.53
N ASN A 29 -49.59 77.65 -8.28
CA ASN A 29 -49.69 77.89 -9.72
C ASN A 29 -49.00 79.20 -10.16
N LEU A 30 -48.53 79.25 -11.41
CA LEU A 30 -48.62 80.35 -12.42
C LEU A 30 -47.73 79.93 -13.61
N GLN A 31 -48.27 79.55 -14.78
CA GLN A 31 -48.75 80.38 -15.90
C GLN A 31 -47.67 81.16 -16.68
N ASP A 32 -47.64 80.80 -17.98
CA ASP A 32 -47.54 81.64 -19.19
C ASP A 32 -46.17 82.16 -19.71
N LEU A 33 -45.83 81.70 -20.93
CA LEU A 33 -45.73 82.47 -22.21
C LEU A 33 -44.78 81.71 -23.17
N ASP A 34 -45.21 80.97 -24.21
CA ASP A 34 -45.96 81.30 -25.44
C ASP A 34 -45.06 81.68 -26.64
N ARG A 35 -45.13 80.92 -27.76
CA ARG A 35 -45.27 81.44 -29.13
C ARG A 35 -45.41 80.39 -30.25
N ALA A 36 -46.50 80.59 -31.02
CA ALA A 36 -46.65 80.43 -32.49
C ALA A 36 -46.77 79.00 -33.09
N ALA A 37 -47.63 78.71 -34.08
CA ALA A 37 -48.72 79.41 -34.76
C ALA A 37 -49.45 78.42 -35.72
N LEU A 38 -50.76 78.62 -35.95
CA LEU A 38 -51.59 78.22 -37.14
C LEU A 38 -51.82 76.70 -37.38
N SER A 39 -52.97 76.13 -37.75
CA SER A 39 -54.24 76.61 -38.33
C SER A 39 -55.30 75.47 -38.37
N SER A 40 -56.59 75.86 -38.41
CA SER A 40 -57.78 75.18 -39.01
C SER A 40 -58.36 73.85 -38.46
N ARG A 41 -59.33 73.97 -37.53
CA ARG A 41 -60.78 73.57 -37.57
C ARG A 41 -61.34 72.74 -38.77
N PRO A 42 -62.56 72.13 -38.69
CA PRO A 42 -63.35 71.66 -37.53
C PRO A 42 -64.33 70.45 -37.74
N LEU A 43 -65.18 70.19 -36.72
CA LEU A 43 -66.56 69.62 -36.71
C LEU A 43 -66.77 68.13 -37.04
N ASP A 44 -67.88 67.48 -36.71
CA ASP A 44 -68.75 67.39 -35.53
C ASP A 44 -69.76 66.26 -35.83
N GLU A 45 -70.40 65.75 -34.79
CA GLU A 45 -71.78 65.23 -34.78
C GLU A 45 -72.31 64.19 -35.81
N THR A 46 -72.56 63.00 -35.28
CA THR A 46 -73.85 62.25 -35.29
C THR A 46 -74.85 62.45 -36.44
N GLN A 47 -75.22 61.35 -37.13
CA GLN A 47 -76.63 61.02 -37.42
C GLN A 47 -76.85 59.59 -37.98
N GLN A 48 -77.78 58.90 -37.32
CA GLN A 48 -78.77 57.86 -37.70
C GLN A 48 -78.69 56.98 -38.97
N SER A 49 -79.11 55.73 -38.70
CA SER A 49 -79.98 54.81 -39.48
C SER A 49 -79.43 53.95 -40.62
N TRP A 50 -79.23 52.66 -40.28
CA TRP A 50 -79.80 51.44 -40.88
C TRP A 50 -80.23 51.45 -42.35
N LEU A 51 -79.61 50.62 -43.19
CA LEU A 51 -80.24 49.50 -43.93
C LEU A 51 -79.22 48.80 -44.87
N LEU A 52 -79.44 47.49 -45.07
CA LEU A 52 -78.74 46.53 -45.97
C LEU A 52 -77.58 45.72 -45.34
N GLY A 53 -77.81 44.42 -45.12
CA GLY A 53 -76.75 43.38 -45.13
C GLY A 53 -76.85 42.53 -46.40
N PRO A 54 -76.13 41.40 -46.54
CA PRO A 54 -74.80 41.01 -46.05
C PRO A 54 -73.86 40.56 -47.21
N SER A 55 -72.56 40.37 -46.95
CA SER A 55 -71.74 39.37 -47.68
C SER A 55 -70.48 39.00 -46.87
N GLY A 56 -70.16 37.70 -46.86
CA GLY A 56 -69.36 37.03 -45.84
C GLY A 56 -67.87 37.39 -45.73
N GLU A 57 -67.40 37.56 -44.50
CA GLU A 57 -65.98 37.48 -44.14
C GLU A 57 -65.67 36.13 -43.47
N GLN A 58 -64.73 35.38 -44.07
CA GLN A 58 -64.08 34.25 -43.40
C GLN A 58 -63.13 34.76 -42.31
N LYS A 59 -63.51 34.63 -41.04
CA LYS A 59 -62.62 34.93 -39.90
C LYS A 59 -61.51 33.88 -39.79
N LYS A 60 -60.25 34.30 -40.01
CA LYS A 60 -59.04 33.50 -39.68
C LYS A 60 -58.98 33.25 -38.17
N LYS A 61 -58.92 31.98 -37.74
CA LYS A 61 -58.86 31.57 -36.33
C LYS A 61 -57.62 32.17 -35.64
N LYS A 62 -57.85 32.97 -34.58
CA LYS A 62 -56.85 33.75 -33.82
C LYS A 62 -56.14 32.93 -32.72
N TYR A 63 -56.58 31.68 -32.50
CA TYR A 63 -56.17 30.81 -31.39
C TYR A 63 -55.91 29.37 -31.89
N VAL A 64 -55.00 28.67 -31.20
CA VAL A 64 -54.69 27.25 -31.42
C VAL A 64 -55.20 26.47 -30.22
N ASP A 65 -56.00 25.45 -30.47
CA ASP A 65 -56.60 24.59 -29.44
C ASP A 65 -55.78 23.30 -29.32
N LEU A 66 -55.22 23.05 -28.13
CA LEU A 66 -54.42 21.86 -27.82
C LEU A 66 -55.19 20.85 -26.97
N GLY A 67 -56.52 20.89 -27.01
CA GLY A 67 -57.42 19.90 -26.40
C GLY A 67 -57.76 20.19 -24.92
N CYS A 68 -56.82 20.71 -24.13
CA CYS A 68 -57.08 21.13 -22.75
C CYS A 68 -56.79 22.62 -22.48
N ILE A 69 -56.17 23.35 -23.42
CA ILE A 69 -55.80 24.77 -23.26
C ILE A 69 -55.87 25.48 -24.63
N ILE A 70 -56.51 26.65 -24.67
CA ILE A 70 -56.59 27.52 -25.85
C ILE A 70 -55.50 28.59 -25.74
N VAL A 71 -54.50 28.56 -26.64
CA VAL A 71 -53.35 29.48 -26.61
C VAL A 71 -53.37 30.39 -27.84
N SER A 72 -53.02 31.67 -27.66
CA SER A 72 -52.86 32.62 -28.76
C SER A 72 -51.82 32.11 -29.76
N ARG A 73 -52.14 32.12 -31.06
CA ARG A 73 -51.25 31.62 -32.12
C ARG A 73 -49.86 32.28 -32.09
N LYS A 74 -49.78 33.56 -31.69
CA LYS A 74 -48.50 34.27 -31.55
C LYS A 74 -47.65 33.69 -30.41
N ILE A 75 -48.26 33.41 -29.26
CA ILE A 75 -47.57 32.86 -28.09
C ILE A 75 -47.11 31.44 -28.39
N PHE A 76 -47.96 30.62 -29.00
CA PHE A 76 -47.60 29.25 -29.39
C PHE A 76 -46.40 29.20 -30.36
N VAL A 77 -46.39 30.05 -31.39
CA VAL A 77 -45.27 30.11 -32.34
C VAL A 77 -43.97 30.57 -31.67
N TRP A 78 -44.04 31.56 -30.77
CA TRP A 78 -42.86 31.99 -30.01
C TRP A 78 -42.32 30.88 -29.12
N THR A 79 -43.17 30.19 -28.35
CA THR A 79 -42.75 29.10 -27.46
C THR A 79 -42.15 27.91 -28.22
N VAL A 80 -42.77 27.51 -29.32
CA VAL A 80 -42.22 26.45 -30.19
C VAL A 80 -40.90 26.90 -30.81
N GLY A 81 -40.80 28.17 -31.23
CA GLY A 81 -39.56 28.76 -31.73
C GLY A 81 -38.43 28.72 -30.72
N THR A 82 -38.66 29.14 -29.47
CA THR A 82 -37.63 29.09 -28.41
C THR A 82 -37.22 27.66 -28.07
N LEU A 83 -38.17 26.71 -28.04
CA LEU A 83 -37.86 25.30 -27.81
C LEU A 83 -36.98 24.71 -28.93
N LEU A 84 -37.28 25.03 -30.19
CA LEU A 84 -36.49 24.57 -31.33
C LEU A 84 -35.08 25.18 -31.34
N VAL A 85 -34.94 26.47 -31.03
CA VAL A 85 -33.62 27.12 -30.91
C VAL A 85 -32.82 26.53 -29.76
N SER A 86 -33.45 26.27 -28.62
CA SER A 86 -32.81 25.66 -27.45
C SER A 86 -32.35 24.23 -27.74
N ALA A 87 -33.18 23.43 -28.41
CA ALA A 87 -32.85 22.08 -28.84
C ALA A 87 -31.70 22.09 -29.87
N PHE A 88 -31.71 23.04 -30.80
CA PHE A 88 -30.62 23.22 -31.77
C PHE A 88 -29.31 23.61 -31.08
N LEU A 89 -29.34 24.53 -30.11
CA LEU A 89 -28.15 24.91 -29.33
C LEU A 89 -27.59 23.73 -28.54
N ALA A 90 -28.45 22.97 -27.86
CA ALA A 90 -28.05 21.78 -27.11
C ALA A 90 -27.45 20.70 -28.03
N GLY A 91 -28.07 20.48 -29.20
CA GLY A 91 -27.56 19.58 -30.23
C GLY A 91 -26.20 20.02 -30.77
N PHE A 92 -26.02 21.32 -31.02
CA PHE A 92 -24.78 21.90 -31.52
C PHE A 92 -23.64 21.81 -30.49
N ILE A 93 -23.92 22.09 -29.21
CA ILE A 93 -22.95 21.89 -28.12
C ILE A 93 -22.56 20.43 -28.00
N THR A 94 -23.52 19.50 -28.08
CA THR A 94 -23.26 18.06 -28.03
C THR A 94 -22.42 17.60 -29.23
N LEU A 95 -22.68 18.16 -30.41
CA LEU A 95 -21.89 17.91 -31.61
C LEU A 95 -20.45 18.39 -31.41
N ILE A 96 -20.22 19.62 -30.94
CA ILE A 96 -18.89 20.16 -30.64
C ILE A 96 -18.16 19.28 -29.62
N VAL A 97 -18.82 18.91 -28.52
CA VAL A 97 -18.21 18.05 -27.49
C VAL A 97 -17.82 16.66 -28.04
N LYS A 98 -18.55 16.14 -29.03
CA LYS A 98 -18.25 14.86 -29.68
C LYS A 98 -17.24 14.97 -30.84
N THR A 99 -17.16 16.10 -31.53
CA THR A 99 -16.29 16.28 -32.71
C THR A 99 -14.95 16.92 -32.38
N VAL A 100 -14.81 17.63 -31.26
CA VAL A 100 -13.52 18.11 -30.77
C VAL A 100 -12.66 16.90 -30.41
N PRO A 101 -11.49 16.71 -31.05
CA PRO A 101 -10.56 15.66 -30.68
C PRO A 101 -10.14 15.93 -29.23
N ARG A 102 -10.60 15.07 -28.30
CA ARG A 102 -9.96 15.00 -26.99
C ARG A 102 -8.52 14.58 -27.27
N HIS A 103 -7.60 15.54 -27.26
CA HIS A 103 -6.19 15.25 -27.10
C HIS A 103 -6.09 14.48 -25.79
N ARG A 104 -6.09 13.14 -25.88
CA ARG A 104 -5.62 12.30 -24.81
C ARG A 104 -4.16 12.67 -24.70
N HIS A 105 -3.82 13.52 -23.73
CA HIS A 105 -2.43 13.68 -23.35
C HIS A 105 -1.88 12.26 -23.16
N ALA A 106 -0.86 11.91 -23.95
CA ALA A 106 -0.16 10.67 -23.74
C ALA A 106 0.26 10.66 -22.27
N ARG A 107 -0.04 9.56 -21.55
CA ARG A 107 0.39 9.45 -20.15
C ARG A 107 1.90 9.70 -20.12
N PRO A 108 2.41 10.54 -19.20
CA PRO A 108 3.85 10.75 -19.10
C PRO A 108 4.54 9.39 -18.93
N PRO A 109 5.78 9.25 -19.43
CA PRO A 109 6.52 8.01 -19.25
C PRO A 109 6.59 7.67 -17.75
N PRO A 110 6.49 6.38 -17.38
CA PRO A 110 6.57 6.00 -15.97
C PRO A 110 7.87 6.47 -15.35
N ASP A 111 7.81 6.93 -14.09
CA ASP A 111 9.01 7.29 -13.34
C ASP A 111 9.91 6.06 -13.08
N ASN A 112 11.16 6.30 -12.69
CA ASN A 112 12.14 5.25 -12.45
C ASN A 112 11.72 4.25 -11.35
N TYR A 113 11.02 4.70 -10.31
CA TYR A 113 10.54 3.83 -9.25
C TYR A 113 9.42 2.92 -9.75
N THR A 114 8.51 3.46 -10.57
CA THR A 114 7.45 2.69 -11.24
C THR A 114 8.06 1.64 -12.19
N LEU A 115 9.09 1.97 -12.96
CA LEU A 115 9.79 1.01 -13.82
C LEU A 115 10.49 -0.09 -13.01
N ALA A 116 11.17 0.28 -11.92
CA ALA A 116 11.79 -0.68 -11.01
C ALA A 116 10.73 -1.58 -10.33
N LEU A 117 9.60 -1.02 -9.91
CA LEU A 117 8.50 -1.75 -9.25
C LEU A 117 7.97 -2.88 -10.13
N ARG A 118 7.67 -2.59 -11.41
CA ARG A 118 7.21 -3.59 -12.38
C ARG A 118 8.20 -4.74 -12.52
N LYS A 119 9.49 -4.44 -12.55
CA LYS A 119 10.55 -5.45 -12.58
C LYS A 119 10.60 -6.23 -11.27
N SER A 120 10.61 -5.57 -10.12
CA SER A 120 10.68 -6.21 -8.81
C SER A 120 9.52 -7.17 -8.54
N LEU A 121 8.33 -6.94 -9.11
CA LEU A 121 7.23 -7.91 -9.05
C LEU A 121 7.51 -9.17 -9.90
N MET A 122 8.22 -9.06 -11.02
CA MET A 122 8.63 -10.20 -11.85
C MET A 122 9.59 -11.15 -11.13
N PHE A 123 10.36 -10.67 -10.16
CA PHE A 123 11.17 -11.55 -9.30
C PHE A 123 10.30 -12.59 -8.58
N PHE A 124 9.14 -12.19 -8.04
CA PHE A 124 8.23 -13.13 -7.37
C PHE A 124 7.69 -14.18 -8.34
N ASN A 125 7.40 -13.82 -9.59
CA ASN A 125 7.03 -14.79 -10.63
C ASN A 125 8.17 -15.78 -10.91
N ALA A 126 9.42 -15.31 -10.84
CA ALA A 126 10.61 -16.13 -10.99
C ALA A 126 10.90 -17.01 -9.76
N GLN A 127 10.30 -16.73 -8.60
CA GLN A 127 10.44 -17.53 -7.37
C GLN A 127 9.32 -18.57 -7.15
N ARG A 128 8.22 -18.55 -7.92
CA ARG A 128 7.09 -19.47 -7.70
C ARG A 128 7.51 -20.95 -7.77
N SER A 129 7.14 -21.75 -6.78
CA SER A 129 7.27 -23.22 -6.77
C SER A 129 5.94 -23.87 -7.12
N GLY A 130 5.93 -25.15 -7.54
CA GLY A 130 4.72 -25.89 -7.87
C GLY A 130 4.30 -25.77 -9.33
N LYS A 131 3.00 -25.92 -9.58
CA LYS A 131 2.42 -25.85 -10.94
C LYS A 131 2.15 -24.40 -11.32
N LEU A 132 3.00 -23.83 -12.18
CA LEU A 132 2.95 -22.43 -12.57
C LEU A 132 1.65 -22.11 -13.36
N PRO A 133 1.12 -20.88 -13.20
CA PRO A 133 0.00 -20.42 -14.02
C PRO A 133 0.43 -20.27 -15.49
N LYS A 134 -0.54 -20.37 -16.42
CA LYS A 134 -0.27 -20.21 -17.86
C LYS A 134 0.40 -18.88 -18.18
N HIS A 135 0.06 -17.82 -17.45
CA HIS A 135 0.59 -16.46 -17.62
C HIS A 135 1.58 -16.10 -16.51
N ASN A 136 2.68 -16.87 -16.34
CA ASN A 136 3.72 -16.55 -15.35
C ASN A 136 4.68 -15.44 -15.80
N ASN A 137 4.69 -15.06 -17.08
CA ASN A 137 5.56 -14.05 -17.70
C ASN A 137 7.09 -14.25 -17.53
N VAL A 138 7.53 -15.34 -16.89
CA VAL A 138 8.93 -15.76 -16.80
C VAL A 138 9.13 -17.01 -17.64
N SER A 139 9.56 -16.81 -18.89
CA SER A 139 9.59 -17.87 -19.91
C SER A 139 10.56 -19.01 -19.61
N TRP A 140 11.58 -18.78 -18.78
CA TRP A 140 12.60 -19.77 -18.42
C TRP A 140 12.26 -20.62 -17.20
N ARG A 141 11.20 -20.30 -16.46
CA ARG A 141 10.67 -21.10 -15.36
C ARG A 141 9.63 -22.13 -15.85
N GLY A 142 9.55 -23.26 -15.13
CA GLY A 142 8.57 -24.32 -15.37
C GLY A 142 7.99 -24.91 -14.08
N ASN A 143 7.09 -25.87 -14.26
CA ASN A 143 6.50 -26.61 -13.13
C ASN A 143 7.60 -27.37 -12.40
N SER A 144 7.67 -27.20 -11.08
CA SER A 144 8.76 -27.72 -10.24
C SER A 144 8.24 -28.15 -8.88
N CYS A 145 8.96 -29.08 -8.24
CA CYS A 145 8.66 -29.57 -6.88
C CYS A 145 7.19 -29.99 -6.64
N LEU A 146 6.56 -30.60 -7.65
CA LEU A 146 5.13 -31.01 -7.61
C LEU A 146 4.84 -32.13 -6.59
N LYS A 147 5.88 -32.74 -6.03
CA LYS A 147 5.80 -33.81 -5.03
C LYS A 147 6.05 -33.32 -3.60
N ASP A 148 6.18 -32.01 -3.38
CA ASP A 148 6.31 -31.46 -2.03
C ASP A 148 5.09 -31.88 -1.18
N GLY A 149 5.35 -32.44 0.01
CA GLY A 149 4.30 -33.03 0.88
C GLY A 149 3.91 -34.47 0.54
N ASN A 150 4.50 -35.08 -0.49
CA ASN A 150 4.40 -36.52 -0.76
C ASN A 150 5.50 -37.30 -0.02
N ASP A 151 5.66 -37.00 1.26
CA ASP A 151 6.58 -37.68 2.16
C ASP A 151 5.76 -38.54 3.15
N PRO A 152 6.05 -39.84 3.29
CA PRO A 152 5.39 -40.69 4.28
C PRO A 152 5.56 -40.22 5.73
N SER A 153 6.62 -39.46 6.05
CA SER A 153 6.92 -39.03 7.41
C SER A 153 6.08 -37.84 7.91
N THR A 154 5.29 -37.21 7.04
CA THR A 154 4.44 -36.07 7.39
C THR A 154 2.96 -36.34 7.13
N THR A 155 2.10 -35.78 7.98
CA THR A 155 0.64 -35.75 7.77
C THR A 155 0.23 -34.66 6.78
N PHE A 156 1.11 -33.69 6.48
CA PHE A 156 0.84 -32.61 5.54
C PHE A 156 1.00 -33.09 4.10
N LYS A 157 -0.13 -33.20 3.39
CA LYS A 157 -0.19 -33.59 1.98
C LYS A 157 -0.40 -32.36 1.10
N ASP A 158 0.05 -32.45 -0.16
CA ASP A 158 -0.02 -31.37 -1.15
C ASP A 158 0.59 -30.04 -0.65
N LEU A 159 1.91 -30.00 -0.55
CA LEU A 159 2.66 -28.77 -0.27
C LEU A 159 3.24 -28.15 -1.55
N ALA A 160 2.77 -28.55 -2.75
CA ALA A 160 3.15 -27.89 -3.98
C ALA A 160 2.58 -26.46 -4.03
N GLY A 161 3.40 -25.50 -4.47
CA GLY A 161 3.08 -24.06 -4.44
C GLY A 161 4.07 -23.27 -3.60
N GLY A 162 3.72 -22.03 -3.30
CA GLY A 162 4.55 -21.12 -2.51
C GLY A 162 5.73 -20.57 -3.32
N PHE A 163 6.73 -20.05 -2.62
CA PHE A 163 7.89 -19.42 -3.22
C PHE A 163 9.19 -20.07 -2.73
N TYR A 164 10.16 -20.18 -3.61
CA TYR A 164 11.54 -20.42 -3.22
C TYR A 164 12.13 -19.16 -2.59
N ASP A 165 12.93 -19.34 -1.56
CA ASP A 165 13.37 -18.26 -0.70
C ASP A 165 14.35 -17.29 -1.38
N ALA A 166 15.39 -17.84 -2.01
CA ALA A 166 16.52 -17.05 -2.52
C ALA A 166 17.05 -17.61 -3.85
N GLY A 167 18.36 -17.87 -3.94
CA GLY A 167 19.00 -18.55 -5.06
C GLY A 167 18.78 -20.07 -5.10
N ASP A 168 18.17 -20.59 -4.04
CA ASP A 168 17.93 -22.00 -3.76
C ASP A 168 16.51 -22.43 -4.13
N ALA A 169 16.16 -23.69 -3.88
CA ALA A 169 14.80 -24.18 -4.06
C ALA A 169 14.15 -24.60 -2.73
N ILE A 170 14.60 -24.04 -1.61
CA ILE A 170 14.01 -24.29 -0.29
C ILE A 170 12.84 -23.34 -0.07
N LYS A 171 11.80 -23.83 0.59
CA LYS A 171 10.67 -23.02 1.04
C LYS A 171 10.80 -22.79 2.54
N PHE A 172 11.44 -21.68 2.91
CA PHE A 172 11.50 -21.22 4.30
C PHE A 172 10.25 -20.39 4.61
N ASN A 173 9.37 -20.91 5.46
CA ASN A 173 8.08 -20.25 5.69
C ASN A 173 8.20 -18.96 6.52
N PHE A 174 9.25 -18.81 7.34
CA PHE A 174 9.43 -17.62 8.17
C PHE A 174 9.70 -16.33 7.34
N PRO A 175 10.78 -16.26 6.54
CA PRO A 175 11.02 -15.11 5.66
C PRO A 175 9.95 -14.96 4.57
N ALA A 176 9.36 -16.05 4.09
CA ALA A 176 8.24 -15.98 3.14
C ALA A 176 7.00 -15.32 3.76
N SER A 177 6.72 -15.58 5.05
CA SER A 177 5.59 -14.96 5.75
C SER A 177 5.81 -13.46 5.90
N PHE A 178 7.00 -13.06 6.35
CA PHE A 178 7.39 -11.65 6.38
C PHE A 178 7.24 -10.97 5.02
N ALA A 179 7.70 -11.61 3.94
CA ALA A 179 7.56 -11.07 2.59
C ALA A 179 6.09 -10.85 2.20
N MET A 180 5.19 -11.79 2.50
CA MET A 180 3.76 -11.63 2.20
C MET A 180 3.09 -10.58 3.09
N THR A 181 3.51 -10.44 4.35
CA THR A 181 3.03 -9.35 5.22
C THR A 181 3.44 -7.99 4.66
N MET A 182 4.71 -7.83 4.25
CA MET A 182 5.23 -6.58 3.68
C MET A 182 4.56 -6.21 2.35
N LEU A 183 4.37 -7.17 1.44
CA LEU A 183 3.64 -6.93 0.20
C LEU A 183 2.19 -6.52 0.49
N SER A 184 1.51 -7.22 1.40
CA SER A 184 0.13 -6.89 1.78
C SER A 184 0.04 -5.51 2.42
N TRP A 185 0.97 -5.17 3.31
CA TRP A 185 1.04 -3.84 3.92
C TRP A 185 1.21 -2.75 2.86
N SER A 186 2.10 -2.95 1.89
CA SER A 186 2.29 -1.99 0.80
C SER A 186 1.02 -1.79 -0.04
N VAL A 187 0.24 -2.84 -0.29
CA VAL A 187 -1.03 -2.75 -1.03
C VAL A 187 -2.10 -2.05 -0.21
N ILE A 188 -2.19 -2.32 1.09
CA ILE A 188 -3.14 -1.67 1.99
C ILE A 188 -2.90 -0.16 2.02
N GLU A 189 -1.64 0.28 2.05
CA GLU A 189 -1.30 1.70 2.11
C GLU A 189 -1.37 2.40 0.75
N TYR A 190 -0.90 1.73 -0.31
CA TYR A 190 -0.64 2.34 -1.62
C TYR A 190 -1.43 1.69 -2.77
N SER A 191 -2.61 1.13 -2.50
CA SER A 191 -3.48 0.50 -3.51
C SER A 191 -3.69 1.38 -4.75
N ALA A 192 -3.94 2.68 -4.56
CA ALA A 192 -4.12 3.65 -5.64
C ALA A 192 -2.87 3.80 -6.54
N LYS A 193 -1.66 3.69 -5.96
CA LYS A 193 -0.42 3.76 -6.73
C LYS A 193 -0.18 2.49 -7.55
N TYR A 194 -0.49 1.33 -6.98
CA TYR A 194 -0.48 0.07 -7.73
C TYR A 194 -1.50 0.06 -8.88
N GLU A 195 -2.68 0.64 -8.67
CA GLU A 195 -3.68 0.79 -9.73
C GLU A 195 -3.17 1.73 -10.83
N ALA A 196 -2.61 2.89 -10.46
CA ALA A 196 -2.04 3.83 -11.40
C ALA A 196 -0.87 3.25 -12.23
N SER A 197 -0.06 2.38 -11.63
CA SER A 197 1.03 1.68 -12.31
C SER A 197 0.57 0.49 -13.16
N GLY A 198 -0.68 0.03 -13.01
CA GLY A 198 -1.24 -1.15 -13.68
C GLY A 198 -0.80 -2.48 -13.05
N GLU A 199 -0.29 -2.46 -11.82
CA GLU A 199 0.28 -3.63 -11.14
C GLU A 199 -0.58 -4.16 -9.98
N LEU A 200 -1.73 -3.54 -9.67
CA LEU A 200 -2.58 -3.97 -8.54
C LEU A 200 -3.03 -5.43 -8.66
N SER A 201 -3.48 -5.86 -9.84
CA SER A 201 -3.86 -7.27 -10.06
C SER A 201 -2.67 -8.20 -9.86
N HIS A 202 -1.50 -7.82 -10.38
CA HIS A 202 -0.30 -8.64 -10.34
C HIS A 202 0.24 -8.83 -8.91
N VAL A 203 0.33 -7.75 -8.12
CA VAL A 203 0.75 -7.86 -6.71
C VAL A 203 -0.27 -8.63 -5.88
N LYS A 204 -1.58 -8.48 -6.14
CA LYS A 204 -2.61 -9.30 -5.49
C LYS A 204 -2.46 -10.78 -5.86
N GLU A 205 -2.18 -11.12 -7.11
CA GLU A 205 -1.90 -12.51 -7.51
C GLU A 205 -0.65 -13.09 -6.82
N ILE A 206 0.39 -12.29 -6.63
CA ILE A 206 1.60 -12.69 -5.87
C ILE A 206 1.24 -12.97 -4.41
N ILE A 207 0.52 -12.06 -3.75
CA ILE A 207 0.09 -12.25 -2.35
C ILE A 207 -0.80 -13.50 -2.25
N LYS A 208 -1.77 -13.65 -3.16
CA LYS A 208 -2.67 -14.80 -3.20
C LYS A 208 -1.91 -16.12 -3.34
N TRP A 209 -0.87 -16.16 -4.17
CA TRP A 209 -0.02 -17.35 -4.35
C TRP A 209 0.66 -17.78 -3.04
N GLY A 210 1.15 -16.81 -2.27
CA GLY A 210 1.75 -17.05 -0.96
C GLY A 210 0.72 -17.49 0.08
N SER A 211 -0.39 -16.77 0.19
CA SER A 211 -1.44 -17.08 1.18
C SER A 211 -2.16 -18.40 0.91
N ASP A 212 -2.39 -18.76 -0.36
CA ASP A 212 -2.92 -20.08 -0.74
C ASP A 212 -1.97 -21.20 -0.29
N TYR A 213 -0.65 -20.99 -0.39
CA TYR A 213 0.33 -21.95 0.08
C TYR A 213 0.38 -22.04 1.61
N PHE A 214 0.34 -20.91 2.34
CA PHE A 214 0.30 -20.96 3.81
C PHE A 214 -0.94 -21.69 4.36
N LEU A 215 -2.09 -21.59 3.70
CA LEU A 215 -3.26 -22.37 4.09
C LEU A 215 -3.05 -23.89 3.95
N LYS A 216 -2.06 -24.34 3.16
CA LYS A 216 -1.69 -25.77 3.05
C LYS A 216 -0.73 -26.23 4.14
N THR A 217 -0.05 -25.32 4.83
CA THR A 217 1.01 -25.63 5.79
C THR A 217 0.52 -25.89 7.21
N PHE A 218 -0.79 -25.86 7.44
CA PHE A 218 -1.45 -26.22 8.70
C PHE A 218 -2.90 -26.64 8.40
N ASN A 219 -3.61 -27.23 9.37
CA ASN A 219 -5.03 -27.52 9.19
C ASN A 219 -5.86 -26.23 9.31
N HIS A 220 -5.95 -25.48 8.20
CA HIS A 220 -6.61 -24.17 8.15
C HIS A 220 -8.13 -24.20 8.31
N SER A 221 -8.76 -25.38 8.32
CA SER A 221 -10.19 -25.54 8.58
C SER A 221 -10.49 -25.83 10.05
N ALA A 222 -9.47 -26.11 10.86
CA ALA A 222 -9.63 -26.32 12.29
C ALA A 222 -9.46 -25.01 13.04
N ASP A 223 -10.20 -24.86 14.14
CA ASP A 223 -10.02 -23.72 15.03
C ASP A 223 -8.63 -23.79 15.70
N SER A 224 -8.16 -24.98 16.09
CA SER A 224 -6.87 -25.22 16.77
C SER A 224 -6.02 -26.22 15.99
N ILE A 225 -4.71 -26.06 16.15
CA ILE A 225 -3.68 -26.95 15.62
C ILE A 225 -2.66 -27.19 16.73
N ASP A 226 -1.91 -28.28 16.60
CA ASP A 226 -0.80 -28.68 17.46
C ASP A 226 0.55 -28.63 16.73
N LYS A 227 0.52 -28.37 15.41
CA LYS A 227 1.69 -28.26 14.55
C LYS A 227 1.41 -27.54 13.24
N LEU A 228 2.48 -27.05 12.62
CA LEU A 228 2.50 -26.47 11.28
C LEU A 228 3.81 -26.79 10.55
N VAL A 229 3.84 -26.62 9.24
CA VAL A 229 5.05 -26.81 8.43
C VAL A 229 5.94 -25.57 8.57
N ALA A 230 7.17 -25.77 9.04
CA ALA A 230 8.18 -24.72 9.10
C ALA A 230 8.94 -24.55 7.79
N GLN A 231 9.19 -25.66 7.09
CA GLN A 231 10.07 -25.68 5.93
C GLN A 231 9.78 -26.88 5.02
N VAL A 232 10.00 -26.71 3.71
CA VAL A 232 10.04 -27.82 2.75
C VAL A 232 11.33 -27.80 1.94
N GLY A 233 12.04 -28.92 1.94
CA GLY A 233 13.42 -29.03 1.46
C GLY A 233 14.43 -28.77 2.58
N VAL A 234 15.68 -29.18 2.41
CA VAL A 234 16.78 -28.96 3.38
C VAL A 234 18.03 -28.49 2.64
N GLY A 235 18.80 -27.63 3.28
CA GLY A 235 20.01 -27.03 2.71
C GLY A 235 21.29 -27.32 3.48
N SER A 236 21.21 -27.72 4.76
CA SER A 236 22.40 -27.84 5.59
C SER A 236 23.35 -28.92 5.08
N THR A 237 24.62 -28.54 4.96
CA THR A 237 25.74 -29.43 4.63
C THR A 237 26.66 -29.61 5.84
N ALA A 238 26.17 -29.29 7.04
CA ALA A 238 26.90 -29.40 8.30
C ALA A 238 27.48 -30.82 8.48
N GLY A 239 28.64 -30.89 9.15
CA GLY A 239 29.36 -32.15 9.37
C GLY A 239 29.93 -32.79 8.10
N GLY A 240 29.95 -32.08 6.97
CA GLY A 240 30.47 -32.61 5.70
C GLY A 240 29.52 -33.61 5.02
N SER A 241 28.22 -33.55 5.32
CA SER A 241 27.21 -34.44 4.74
C SER A 241 27.27 -34.42 3.21
N THR A 242 27.37 -35.62 2.61
CA THR A 242 27.34 -35.83 1.16
C THR A 242 25.98 -36.27 0.64
N THR A 243 24.97 -36.32 1.52
CA THR A 243 23.60 -36.65 1.15
C THR A 243 23.05 -35.55 0.23
N PRO A 244 22.58 -35.88 -1.00
CA PRO A 244 22.05 -34.90 -1.91
C PRO A 244 20.91 -34.07 -1.29
N ASN A 245 21.10 -32.76 -1.28
CA ASN A 245 20.13 -31.78 -0.80
C ASN A 245 20.27 -30.47 -1.60
N ASP A 246 19.52 -29.44 -1.22
CA ASP A 246 19.37 -28.25 -2.03
C ASP A 246 20.68 -27.44 -2.20
N HIS A 247 21.52 -27.34 -1.16
CA HIS A 247 22.79 -26.60 -1.25
C HIS A 247 23.97 -27.49 -1.64
N TYR A 248 23.85 -28.81 -1.50
CA TYR A 248 24.78 -29.77 -2.09
C TYR A 248 24.64 -29.86 -3.62
N CYS A 249 23.42 -29.67 -4.14
CA CYS A 249 23.12 -29.70 -5.57
C CYS A 249 23.03 -28.30 -6.18
N TRP A 250 23.44 -28.15 -7.44
CA TRP A 250 23.17 -26.94 -8.22
C TRP A 250 22.32 -27.31 -9.43
N MET A 251 20.99 -27.30 -9.27
CA MET A 251 20.05 -27.80 -10.27
C MET A 251 18.95 -26.78 -10.55
N ARG A 252 18.34 -26.85 -11.74
CA ARG A 252 17.10 -26.11 -11.99
C ARG A 252 16.01 -26.69 -11.07
N PRO A 253 15.10 -25.86 -10.53
CA PRO A 253 14.00 -26.37 -9.72
C PRO A 253 13.17 -27.47 -10.40
N GLU A 254 13.04 -27.38 -11.73
CA GLU A 254 12.31 -28.34 -12.56
C GLU A 254 13.03 -29.70 -12.70
N ASP A 255 14.35 -29.74 -12.47
CA ASP A 255 15.16 -30.95 -12.60
C ASP A 255 15.36 -31.69 -11.27
N ILE A 256 14.98 -31.09 -10.13
CA ILE A 256 15.23 -31.63 -8.78
C ILE A 256 14.72 -33.06 -8.65
N ASP A 257 15.61 -33.97 -8.25
CA ASP A 257 15.32 -35.38 -7.99
C ASP A 257 15.80 -35.89 -6.62
N TYR A 258 16.43 -35.04 -5.81
CA TYR A 258 16.71 -35.33 -4.40
C TYR A 258 15.44 -35.21 -3.54
N GLN A 259 15.47 -35.85 -2.37
CA GLN A 259 14.37 -35.80 -1.41
C GLN A 259 14.21 -34.38 -0.83
N ARG A 260 12.96 -33.95 -0.71
CA ARG A 260 12.59 -32.64 -0.18
C ARG A 260 11.71 -32.82 1.06
N PRO A 261 12.31 -33.15 2.21
CA PRO A 261 11.56 -33.47 3.42
C PRO A 261 10.78 -32.25 3.93
N VAL A 262 9.75 -32.53 4.71
CA VAL A 262 8.90 -31.51 5.36
C VAL A 262 9.32 -31.40 6.82
N SER A 263 9.74 -30.20 7.24
CA SER A 263 10.01 -29.91 8.64
C SER A 263 8.74 -29.41 9.30
N GLU A 264 8.26 -30.16 10.30
CA GLU A 264 7.13 -29.78 11.14
C GLU A 264 7.63 -29.05 12.39
N CYS A 265 6.81 -28.14 12.89
CA CYS A 265 7.06 -27.43 14.12
C CYS A 265 5.86 -27.51 15.06
N HIS A 266 6.14 -27.86 16.32
CA HIS A 266 5.16 -28.02 17.40
C HIS A 266 5.20 -26.87 18.42
N SER A 267 6.26 -26.04 18.41
CA SER A 267 6.43 -24.91 19.32
C SER A 267 7.26 -23.81 18.65
N CYS A 268 6.57 -22.89 17.96
CA CYS A 268 7.17 -21.83 17.14
C CYS A 268 6.27 -20.60 17.10
N SER A 269 6.31 -19.85 18.18
CA SER A 269 5.60 -18.59 18.35
C SER A 269 5.95 -17.58 17.27
N ASP A 270 7.23 -17.41 16.98
CA ASP A 270 7.78 -16.49 15.97
C ASP A 270 7.18 -16.76 14.58
N LEU A 271 7.39 -17.98 14.05
CA LEU A 271 6.89 -18.37 12.75
C LEU A 271 5.35 -18.32 12.68
N ALA A 272 4.66 -18.87 13.68
CA ALA A 272 3.21 -18.91 13.68
C ALA A 272 2.58 -17.51 13.76
N ALA A 273 3.15 -16.60 14.55
CA ALA A 273 2.67 -15.24 14.67
C ALA A 273 2.95 -14.41 13.41
N GLU A 274 4.09 -14.62 12.73
CA GLU A 274 4.36 -13.99 11.42
C GLU A 274 3.44 -14.55 10.32
N MET A 275 3.20 -15.86 10.27
CA MET A 275 2.23 -16.44 9.35
C MET A 275 0.81 -15.90 9.61
N ALA A 276 0.43 -15.72 10.89
CA ALA A 276 -0.83 -15.09 11.24
C ALA A 276 -0.90 -13.63 10.76
N ALA A 277 0.17 -12.86 10.93
CA ALA A 277 0.29 -11.50 10.41
C ALA A 277 0.12 -11.46 8.88
N ALA A 278 0.78 -12.38 8.16
CA ALA A 278 0.69 -12.48 6.71
C ALA A 278 -0.74 -12.76 6.22
N LEU A 279 -1.43 -13.74 6.84
CA LEU A 279 -2.82 -14.06 6.50
C LEU A 279 -3.79 -12.94 6.89
N ALA A 280 -3.58 -12.31 8.06
CA ALA A 280 -4.38 -11.18 8.52
C ALA A 280 -4.25 -9.97 7.58
N ALA A 281 -3.02 -9.55 7.23
CA ALA A 281 -2.79 -8.47 6.28
C ALA A 281 -3.35 -8.82 4.89
N SER A 282 -3.13 -10.04 4.40
CA SER A 282 -3.70 -10.51 3.13
C SER A 282 -5.23 -10.44 3.14
N SER A 283 -5.88 -10.76 4.27
CA SER A 283 -7.34 -10.73 4.36
C SER A 283 -7.92 -9.32 4.13
N ILE A 284 -7.19 -8.27 4.52
CA ILE A 284 -7.56 -6.87 4.30
C ILE A 284 -7.41 -6.54 2.81
N VAL A 285 -6.33 -6.97 2.16
CA VAL A 285 -6.12 -6.82 0.71
C VAL A 285 -7.25 -7.45 -0.11
N PHE A 286 -7.78 -8.58 0.37
CA PHE A 286 -8.86 -9.33 -0.29
C PHE A 286 -10.25 -9.08 0.30
N LYS A 287 -10.47 -8.01 1.06
CA LYS A 287 -11.76 -7.71 1.72
C LYS A 287 -12.98 -7.79 0.78
N ASP A 288 -12.80 -7.41 -0.50
CA ASP A 288 -13.87 -7.43 -1.50
C ASP A 288 -14.26 -8.86 -1.91
N ASN A 289 -13.34 -9.83 -1.78
CA ASN A 289 -13.65 -11.26 -1.86
C ASN A 289 -13.91 -11.78 -0.45
N LYS A 290 -15.12 -11.55 0.05
CA LYS A 290 -15.52 -11.88 1.43
C LYS A 290 -15.20 -13.32 1.84
N ALA A 291 -15.48 -14.29 0.97
CA ALA A 291 -15.25 -15.70 1.27
C ALA A 291 -13.75 -16.00 1.45
N TYR A 292 -12.90 -15.47 0.57
CA TYR A 292 -11.45 -15.64 0.69
C TYR A 292 -10.88 -14.87 1.88
N SER A 293 -11.31 -13.63 2.09
CA SER A 293 -10.91 -12.80 3.24
C SER A 293 -11.25 -13.48 4.57
N GLN A 294 -12.48 -14.00 4.73
CA GLN A 294 -12.89 -14.74 5.93
C GLN A 294 -12.08 -16.02 6.14
N LYS A 295 -11.77 -16.75 5.06
CA LYS A 295 -10.90 -17.93 5.11
C LYS A 295 -9.50 -17.57 5.64
N LEU A 296 -8.94 -16.46 5.17
CA LEU A 296 -7.64 -15.96 5.63
C LEU A 296 -7.68 -15.51 7.09
N VAL A 297 -8.71 -14.76 7.50
CA VAL A 297 -8.91 -14.36 8.91
C VAL A 297 -9.02 -15.57 9.83
N HIS A 298 -9.77 -16.59 9.44
CA HIS A 298 -9.91 -17.81 10.24
C HIS A 298 -8.56 -18.52 10.40
N GLY A 299 -7.82 -18.72 9.30
CA GLY A 299 -6.47 -19.28 9.36
C GLY A 299 -5.51 -18.45 10.24
N ALA A 300 -5.59 -17.12 10.16
CA ALA A 300 -4.80 -16.21 10.99
C ALA A 300 -5.14 -16.36 12.49
N LYS A 301 -6.43 -16.50 12.85
CA LYS A 301 -6.86 -16.77 14.23
C LYS A 301 -6.31 -18.09 14.75
N THR A 302 -6.39 -19.15 13.96
CA THR A 302 -5.87 -20.49 14.31
C THR A 302 -4.36 -20.45 14.57
N LEU A 303 -3.59 -19.83 13.68
CA LEU A 303 -2.14 -19.69 13.82
C LEU A 303 -1.74 -18.79 15.00
N PHE A 304 -2.41 -17.64 15.17
CA PHE A 304 -2.10 -16.73 16.26
C PHE A 304 -2.39 -17.38 17.62
N ARG A 305 -3.49 -18.13 17.73
CA ARG A 305 -3.78 -18.92 18.94
C ARG A 305 -2.68 -19.95 19.21
N PHE A 306 -2.32 -20.75 18.21
CA PHE A 306 -1.22 -21.72 18.33
C PHE A 306 0.08 -21.04 18.78
N SER A 307 0.43 -19.89 18.20
CA SER A 307 1.65 -19.13 18.55
C SER A 307 1.72 -18.75 20.04
N ARG A 308 0.56 -18.55 20.67
CA ARG A 308 0.42 -18.12 22.06
C ARG A 308 0.34 -19.29 23.04
N GLU A 309 -0.29 -20.39 22.63
CA GLU A 309 -0.46 -21.58 23.46
C GLU A 309 0.78 -22.49 23.42
N GLN A 310 1.37 -22.70 22.24
CA GLN A 310 2.54 -23.56 22.01
C GLN A 310 3.82 -22.72 21.86
N ARG A 311 4.31 -22.21 22.99
CA ARG A 311 5.35 -21.18 23.02
C ARG A 311 6.77 -21.72 22.82
N GLY A 312 7.47 -21.17 21.83
CA GLY A 312 8.85 -21.52 21.52
C GLY A 312 9.40 -20.72 20.34
N ARG A 313 10.72 -20.77 20.13
CA ARG A 313 11.33 -20.30 18.88
C ARG A 313 11.35 -21.44 17.88
N TYR A 314 11.04 -21.21 16.61
CA TYR A 314 11.03 -22.29 15.62
C TYR A 314 12.42 -22.89 15.32
N THR A 315 13.48 -22.16 15.66
CA THR A 315 14.88 -22.62 15.62
C THR A 315 15.46 -22.86 17.02
N ALA A 316 14.62 -23.08 18.04
CA ALA A 316 15.08 -23.34 19.39
C ALA A 316 16.09 -24.50 19.44
N GLY A 317 17.17 -24.32 20.20
CA GLY A 317 18.25 -25.30 20.31
C GLY A 317 19.26 -25.31 19.15
N GLY A 318 19.03 -24.53 18.08
CA GLY A 318 19.99 -24.36 16.99
C GLY A 318 20.25 -25.61 16.13
N SER A 319 19.50 -26.69 16.34
CA SER A 319 19.72 -27.99 15.71
C SER A 319 18.87 -28.23 14.47
N THR A 320 17.95 -27.31 14.13
CA THR A 320 17.12 -27.40 12.93
C THR A 320 17.90 -26.91 11.70
N ASP A 321 17.53 -27.41 10.52
CA ASP A 321 18.10 -26.95 9.23
C ASP A 321 17.95 -25.43 9.09
N ALA A 322 16.75 -24.92 9.38
CA ALA A 322 16.43 -23.49 9.38
C ALA A 322 17.37 -22.65 10.26
N ALA A 323 17.86 -23.16 11.40
CA ALA A 323 18.75 -22.40 12.28
C ALA A 323 20.09 -22.04 11.62
N THR A 324 20.49 -22.75 10.57
CA THR A 324 21.72 -22.43 9.80
C THR A 324 21.51 -21.23 8.87
N PHE A 325 20.26 -20.94 8.49
CA PHE A 325 19.92 -19.97 7.45
C PHE A 325 19.14 -18.77 8.00
N TYR A 326 18.06 -19.06 8.73
CA TYR A 326 17.09 -18.12 9.28
C TYR A 326 16.93 -18.34 10.79
N ASN A 327 18.00 -18.15 11.55
CA ASN A 327 17.91 -18.31 13.00
C ASN A 327 17.05 -17.22 13.64
N SER A 328 16.01 -17.62 14.39
CA SER A 328 15.18 -16.71 15.16
C SER A 328 15.86 -16.22 16.44
N THR A 329 15.86 -14.90 16.65
CA THR A 329 16.40 -14.28 17.87
C THR A 329 15.37 -14.20 19.00
N SER A 330 14.10 -13.99 18.67
CA SER A 330 13.00 -13.71 19.59
C SER A 330 11.66 -14.15 18.97
N TYR A 331 10.59 -14.16 19.77
CA TYR A 331 9.20 -14.26 19.28
C TYR A 331 8.31 -13.12 19.82
N TRP A 332 8.87 -12.24 20.65
CA TRP A 332 8.10 -11.26 21.42
C TRP A 332 7.60 -10.11 20.55
N ASP A 333 8.43 -9.69 19.60
CA ASP A 333 8.11 -8.69 18.61
C ASP A 333 7.06 -9.21 17.61
N GLU A 334 7.04 -10.50 17.27
CA GLU A 334 5.99 -11.12 16.46
C GLU A 334 4.64 -11.16 17.18
N PHE A 335 4.62 -11.24 18.52
CA PHE A 335 3.36 -11.09 19.24
C PHE A 335 2.79 -9.67 19.15
N ILE A 336 3.64 -8.64 19.15
CA ILE A 336 3.21 -7.25 18.98
C ILE A 336 2.76 -7.04 17.52
N TRP A 337 3.57 -7.48 16.57
CA TRP A 337 3.32 -7.38 15.13
C TRP A 337 2.07 -8.14 14.70
N GLY A 338 2.00 -9.43 15.01
CA GLY A 338 0.85 -10.28 14.74
C GLY A 338 -0.40 -9.81 15.49
N GLY A 339 -0.26 -9.38 16.74
CA GLY A 339 -1.37 -8.80 17.51
C GLY A 339 -1.94 -7.54 16.83
N ALA A 340 -1.08 -6.65 16.34
CA ALA A 340 -1.52 -5.47 15.60
C ALA A 340 -2.26 -5.84 14.31
N TRP A 341 -1.71 -6.74 13.48
CA TRP A 341 -2.39 -7.19 12.26
C TRP A 341 -3.69 -7.93 12.52
N MET A 342 -3.74 -8.77 13.54
CA MET A 342 -4.96 -9.46 13.97
C MET A 342 -6.03 -8.47 14.42
N TYR A 343 -5.66 -7.41 15.13
CA TYR A 343 -6.59 -6.34 15.49
C TYR A 343 -7.16 -5.65 14.24
N TYR A 344 -6.31 -5.24 13.28
CA TYR A 344 -6.79 -4.60 12.05
C TYR A 344 -7.68 -5.50 11.19
N ALA A 345 -7.36 -6.79 11.10
CA ALA A 345 -8.12 -7.74 10.29
C ALA A 345 -9.46 -8.16 10.94
N THR A 346 -9.58 -8.09 12.28
CA THR A 346 -10.75 -8.64 13.00
C THR A 346 -11.58 -7.62 13.76
N GLY A 347 -11.01 -6.45 14.09
CA GLY A 347 -11.60 -5.49 15.01
C GLY A 347 -11.64 -5.91 16.47
N ASN A 348 -11.12 -7.10 16.82
CA ASN A 348 -11.18 -7.61 18.19
C ASN A 348 -10.14 -6.93 19.09
N SER A 349 -10.62 -6.17 20.07
CA SER A 349 -9.79 -5.35 20.97
C SER A 349 -8.85 -6.17 21.86
N SER A 350 -9.09 -7.48 22.06
CA SER A 350 -8.17 -8.33 22.82
C SER A 350 -6.80 -8.46 22.15
N TYR A 351 -6.72 -8.42 20.82
CA TYR A 351 -5.46 -8.42 20.09
C TYR A 351 -4.69 -7.11 20.29
N LEU A 352 -5.40 -5.98 20.27
CA LEU A 352 -4.79 -4.68 20.57
C LEU A 352 -4.30 -4.63 22.02
N GLN A 353 -5.09 -5.12 22.98
CA GLN A 353 -4.71 -5.24 24.39
C GLN A 353 -3.40 -6.03 24.56
N LEU A 354 -3.29 -7.15 23.84
CA LEU A 354 -2.08 -7.97 23.87
C LEU A 354 -0.90 -7.22 23.28
N ALA A 355 -1.03 -6.67 22.06
CA ALA A 355 0.04 -5.92 21.38
C ALA A 355 0.52 -4.69 22.17
N THR A 356 -0.34 -4.13 23.01
CA THR A 356 -0.07 -2.97 23.86
C THR A 356 0.32 -3.34 25.29
N THR A 357 0.49 -4.64 25.60
CA THR A 357 0.91 -5.06 26.93
C THR A 357 2.37 -4.63 27.22
N PRO A 358 2.65 -3.83 28.27
CA PRO A 358 4.00 -3.32 28.54
C PRO A 358 5.07 -4.40 28.71
N GLY A 359 4.69 -5.57 29.25
CA GLY A 359 5.58 -6.72 29.38
C GLY A 359 6.06 -7.28 28.05
N LEU A 360 5.19 -7.33 27.02
CA LEU A 360 5.59 -7.75 25.67
C LEU A 360 6.55 -6.73 25.06
N ALA A 361 6.22 -5.44 25.16
CA ALA A 361 7.07 -4.36 24.69
C ALA A 361 8.48 -4.42 25.31
N LYS A 362 8.57 -4.66 26.63
CA LYS A 362 9.84 -4.83 27.32
C LYS A 362 10.65 -6.00 26.78
N HIS A 363 10.02 -7.17 26.61
CA HIS A 363 10.72 -8.37 26.12
C HIS A 363 11.10 -8.28 24.65
N ALA A 364 10.32 -7.57 23.83
CA ALA A 364 10.64 -7.27 22.44
C ALA A 364 11.78 -6.25 22.28
N GLY A 365 12.28 -5.67 23.37
CA GLY A 365 13.36 -4.69 23.32
C GLY A 365 12.91 -3.25 23.11
N ALA A 366 11.61 -2.93 23.22
CA ALA A 366 11.09 -1.60 22.93
C ALA A 366 11.75 -0.49 23.75
N PHE A 367 12.14 -0.78 25.00
CA PHE A 367 12.73 0.16 25.94
C PHE A 367 14.26 0.09 26.02
N TRP A 368 14.89 -0.70 25.14
CA TRP A 368 16.34 -0.93 25.13
C TRP A 368 16.92 -0.44 23.79
N GLY A 369 17.74 0.60 23.82
CA GLY A 369 18.37 1.19 22.62
C GLY A 369 19.56 0.39 22.08
N GLY A 370 19.37 -0.92 21.86
CA GLY A 370 20.40 -1.81 21.33
C GLY A 370 20.87 -1.45 19.91
N PRO A 371 21.96 -2.07 19.41
CA PRO A 371 22.54 -1.74 18.11
C PRO A 371 21.57 -1.99 16.95
N ASP A 372 20.76 -3.05 17.00
CA ASP A 372 19.74 -3.36 15.99
C ASP A 372 18.37 -2.69 16.28
N TYR A 373 18.29 -1.76 17.25
CA TYR A 373 17.05 -1.03 17.54
C TYR A 373 16.64 -0.15 16.36
N GLY A 374 15.37 -0.25 15.95
CA GLY A 374 14.88 0.44 14.75
C GLY A 374 15.09 -0.34 13.45
N VAL A 375 15.75 -1.50 13.46
CA VAL A 375 16.00 -2.30 12.25
C VAL A 375 14.86 -3.30 12.01
N LEU A 376 14.00 -3.01 11.03
CA LEU A 376 12.96 -3.96 10.57
C LEU A 376 13.57 -5.04 9.66
N SER A 377 13.23 -6.30 9.93
CA SER A 377 13.66 -7.44 9.12
C SER A 377 12.70 -8.63 9.24
N TRP A 378 13.00 -9.70 8.50
CA TRP A 378 12.29 -10.97 8.63
C TRP A 378 12.42 -11.59 10.03
N ASP A 379 13.39 -11.16 10.84
CA ASP A 379 13.61 -11.65 12.21
C ASP A 379 13.04 -10.66 13.24
N ASN A 380 13.37 -9.36 13.16
CA ASN A 380 12.90 -8.34 14.10
C ASN A 380 11.79 -7.45 13.50
N LYS A 381 10.59 -7.47 14.10
CA LYS A 381 9.39 -6.75 13.62
C LYS A 381 9.05 -5.50 14.43
N LEU A 382 9.77 -5.23 15.52
CA LEU A 382 9.40 -4.21 16.50
C LEU A 382 9.22 -2.82 15.87
N ALA A 383 10.18 -2.39 15.04
CA ALA A 383 10.12 -1.08 14.38
C ALA A 383 8.90 -0.96 13.45
N GLY A 384 8.59 -2.03 12.71
CA GLY A 384 7.40 -2.09 11.87
C GLY A 384 6.11 -2.04 12.69
N ALA A 385 6.04 -2.79 13.80
CA ALA A 385 4.89 -2.80 14.69
C ALA A 385 4.64 -1.43 15.35
N GLN A 386 5.69 -0.72 15.77
CA GLN A 386 5.59 0.63 16.33
C GLN A 386 5.06 1.65 15.32
N VAL A 387 5.56 1.62 14.07
CA VAL A 387 5.03 2.47 12.98
C VAL A 387 3.56 2.13 12.72
N LEU A 388 3.24 0.85 12.60
CA LEU A 388 1.90 0.36 12.33
C LEU A 388 0.90 0.74 13.44
N LEU A 389 1.30 0.70 14.71
CA LEU A 389 0.45 1.10 15.85
C LEU A 389 0.38 2.63 16.03
N SER A 390 1.42 3.36 15.60
CA SER A 390 1.40 4.84 15.58
C SER A 390 0.26 5.37 14.71
N ARG A 391 -0.13 4.60 13.70
CA ARG A 391 -1.26 4.89 12.82
C ARG A 391 -2.57 5.11 13.57
N LEU A 392 -2.85 4.31 14.61
CA LEU A 392 -4.08 4.44 15.40
C LEU A 392 -4.22 5.84 15.97
N ARG A 393 -3.11 6.39 16.49
CA ARG A 393 -3.07 7.72 17.11
C ARG A 393 -3.21 8.85 16.11
N LEU A 394 -2.74 8.63 14.88
CA LEU A 394 -2.70 9.67 13.84
C LEU A 394 -4.03 9.79 13.09
N PHE A 395 -4.78 8.70 12.92
CA PHE A 395 -6.00 8.72 12.10
C PHE A 395 -7.30 8.47 12.85
N LEU A 396 -7.26 7.94 14.07
CA LEU A 396 -8.45 7.79 14.90
C LEU A 396 -8.48 8.89 15.95
N SER A 397 -9.66 9.47 16.16
CA SER A 397 -9.82 10.52 17.15
C SER A 397 -9.46 10.01 18.56
N PRO A 398 -8.97 10.89 19.45
CA PRO A 398 -8.59 10.52 20.82
C PRO A 398 -9.73 9.84 21.59
N GLY A 399 -9.41 8.79 22.36
CA GLY A 399 -10.38 7.94 23.06
C GLY A 399 -10.16 6.44 22.86
N TYR A 400 -9.20 6.07 22.02
CA TYR A 400 -8.77 4.69 21.84
C TYR A 400 -8.10 4.12 23.11
N PRO A 401 -8.24 2.81 23.40
CA PRO A 401 -7.70 2.20 24.60
C PRO A 401 -6.17 2.15 24.55
N TYR A 402 -5.53 2.05 25.72
CA TYR A 402 -4.07 1.89 25.84
C TYR A 402 -3.23 3.07 25.32
N GLU A 403 -3.70 4.31 25.49
CA GLU A 403 -2.99 5.51 25.01
C GLU A 403 -1.54 5.62 25.54
N GLU A 404 -1.26 5.20 26.77
CA GLU A 404 0.10 5.35 27.35
C GLU A 404 1.19 4.64 26.53
N ILE A 405 0.98 3.36 26.21
CA ILE A 405 1.92 2.55 25.45
C ILE A 405 1.87 2.88 23.95
N LEU A 406 0.70 3.22 23.40
CA LEU A 406 0.60 3.69 22.02
C LEU A 406 1.37 4.99 21.83
N ARG A 407 1.26 5.95 22.77
CA ARG A 407 2.06 7.18 22.79
C ARG A 407 3.55 6.86 22.88
N THR A 408 3.90 5.88 23.71
CA THR A 408 5.29 5.43 23.83
C THR A 408 5.82 4.87 22.51
N PHE A 409 5.07 4.00 21.84
CA PHE A 409 5.42 3.48 20.51
C PHE A 409 5.53 4.59 19.47
N HIS A 410 4.65 5.58 19.49
CA HIS A 410 4.74 6.74 18.59
C HIS A 410 5.99 7.59 18.84
N ASN A 411 6.34 7.84 20.10
CA ASN A 411 7.56 8.55 20.46
C ASN A 411 8.80 7.74 20.04
N GLN A 412 8.77 6.43 20.21
CA GLN A 412 9.84 5.52 19.76
C GLN A 412 9.97 5.50 18.24
N THR A 413 8.85 5.48 17.51
CA THR A 413 8.84 5.66 16.05
C THR A 413 9.55 6.96 15.68
N SER A 414 9.23 8.08 16.35
CA SER A 414 9.90 9.36 16.11
C SER A 414 11.42 9.26 16.30
N ILE A 415 11.87 8.61 17.38
CA ILE A 415 13.31 8.38 17.66
C ILE A 415 13.96 7.50 16.59
N ILE A 416 13.28 6.44 16.15
CA ILE A 416 13.77 5.56 15.06
C ILE A 416 13.94 6.37 13.77
N MET A 417 12.96 7.21 13.42
CA MET A 417 13.06 8.05 12.23
C MET A 417 14.22 9.04 12.31
N CYS A 418 14.49 9.59 13.51
CA CYS A 418 15.70 10.39 13.73
C CYS A 418 16.97 9.58 13.48
N SER A 419 17.05 8.34 13.99
CA SER A 419 18.24 7.48 13.84
C SER A 419 18.65 7.22 12.39
N TYR A 420 17.70 7.31 11.45
CA TYR A 420 17.92 7.16 10.02
C TYR A 420 18.55 8.39 9.35
N LEU A 421 18.57 9.55 10.00
CA LEU A 421 19.13 10.76 9.42
C LEU A 421 20.66 10.82 9.59
N PRO A 422 21.41 11.39 8.63
CA PRO A 422 22.88 11.40 8.64
C PRO A 422 23.50 12.22 9.76
N VAL A 423 22.74 13.14 10.35
CA VAL A 423 23.17 13.94 11.50
C VAL A 423 23.27 13.12 12.79
N PHE A 424 22.60 11.96 12.87
CA PHE A 424 22.68 11.06 14.01
C PHE A 424 23.68 9.94 13.76
N THR A 425 24.43 9.59 14.82
CA THR A 425 25.49 8.59 14.77
C THR A 425 25.02 7.17 15.15
N THR A 426 23.71 6.93 15.18
CA THR A 426 23.14 5.61 15.52
C THR A 426 23.56 4.54 14.51
N PHE A 427 23.50 4.87 13.22
CA PHE A 427 23.94 3.98 12.15
C PHE A 427 25.07 4.60 11.34
N ASN A 428 26.11 3.81 11.09
CA ASN A 428 27.18 4.16 10.17
C ASN A 428 26.64 4.27 8.73
N ARG A 429 27.39 4.96 7.88
CA ARG A 429 27.15 5.02 6.44
C ARG A 429 28.41 4.66 5.68
N THR A 430 28.23 4.06 4.51
CA THR A 430 29.32 3.89 3.55
C THR A 430 29.77 5.26 3.01
N LYS A 431 30.89 5.31 2.30
CA LYS A 431 31.34 6.57 1.67
C LYS A 431 30.37 7.04 0.59
N GLY A 432 29.68 6.10 -0.07
CA GLY A 432 28.61 6.37 -1.02
C GLY A 432 27.27 6.78 -0.40
N GLY A 433 27.15 6.81 0.93
CA GLY A 433 25.95 7.28 1.63
C GLY A 433 24.91 6.20 1.97
N LEU A 434 25.22 4.92 1.75
CA LEU A 434 24.34 3.81 2.12
C LEU A 434 24.36 3.61 3.65
N ILE A 435 23.19 3.59 4.28
CA ILE A 435 23.04 3.32 5.72
C ILE A 435 23.38 1.86 6.06
N GLN A 436 24.14 1.65 7.14
CA GLN A 436 24.64 0.33 7.58
C GLN A 436 23.82 -0.21 8.75
N LEU A 437 22.56 -0.57 8.48
CA LEU A 437 21.61 -1.11 9.46
C LEU A 437 22.00 -2.50 10.00
N ASN A 438 22.84 -3.23 9.28
CA ASN A 438 23.36 -4.53 9.72
C ASN A 438 24.80 -4.44 10.25
N HIS A 439 25.27 -3.23 10.61
CA HIS A 439 26.60 -2.98 11.19
C HIS A 439 27.77 -3.40 10.29
N GLY A 440 27.59 -3.28 8.97
CA GLY A 440 28.63 -3.60 7.99
C GLY A 440 28.82 -5.09 7.72
N ARG A 441 27.91 -5.94 8.23
CA ARG A 441 27.81 -7.36 7.85
C ARG A 441 27.39 -7.49 6.37
N PRO A 442 27.53 -8.68 5.76
CA PRO A 442 27.02 -8.94 4.41
C PRO A 442 25.50 -8.75 4.26
N GLN A 443 25.04 -8.65 3.01
CA GLN A 443 23.62 -8.52 2.63
C GLN A 443 22.87 -7.33 3.23
N PRO A 444 23.41 -6.10 3.14
CA PRO A 444 22.80 -4.93 3.79
C PRO A 444 21.48 -4.47 3.17
N LEU A 445 21.26 -4.70 1.86
CA LEU A 445 20.19 -4.00 1.14
C LEU A 445 18.78 -4.37 1.62
N GLN A 446 18.56 -5.59 2.12
CA GLN A 446 17.26 -5.99 2.68
C GLN A 446 16.81 -5.09 3.85
N TYR A 447 17.75 -4.63 4.67
CA TYR A 447 17.44 -3.75 5.80
C TYR A 447 17.23 -2.31 5.33
N VAL A 448 18.02 -1.87 4.35
CA VAL A 448 17.96 -0.53 3.78
C VAL A 448 16.60 -0.26 3.14
N VAL A 449 16.08 -1.19 2.35
CA VAL A 449 14.76 -1.03 1.72
C VAL A 449 13.63 -1.01 2.75
N ASN A 450 13.74 -1.79 3.84
CA ASN A 450 12.76 -1.76 4.92
C ASN A 450 12.78 -0.41 5.64
N ALA A 451 13.96 0.14 5.95
CA ALA A 451 14.08 1.47 6.55
C ALA A 451 13.57 2.59 5.62
N ALA A 452 13.87 2.51 4.32
CA ALA A 452 13.35 3.46 3.33
C ALA A 452 11.81 3.41 3.25
N PHE A 453 11.23 2.21 3.29
CA PHE A 453 9.77 2.03 3.34
C PHE A 453 9.18 2.63 4.62
N LEU A 454 9.71 2.29 5.80
CA LEU A 454 9.20 2.81 7.08
C LEU A 454 9.30 4.34 7.17
N ALA A 455 10.41 4.93 6.72
CA ALA A 455 10.61 6.37 6.69
C ALA A 455 9.59 7.06 5.77
N THR A 456 9.40 6.52 4.55
CA THR A 456 8.41 7.06 3.60
C THR A 456 6.99 6.93 4.15
N LEU A 457 6.65 5.77 4.71
CA LEU A 457 5.32 5.51 5.25
C LEU A 457 4.99 6.41 6.44
N TYR A 458 5.93 6.60 7.37
CA TYR A 458 5.71 7.50 8.50
C TYR A 458 5.61 8.96 8.07
N SER A 459 6.41 9.39 7.09
CA SER A 459 6.22 10.70 6.44
C SER A 459 4.80 10.85 5.89
N ASP A 460 4.32 9.83 5.17
CA ASP A 460 2.99 9.87 4.56
C ASP A 460 1.89 9.81 5.61
N TYR A 461 2.13 9.19 6.77
CA TYR A 461 1.22 9.23 7.91
C TYR A 461 1.11 10.64 8.49
N LEU A 462 2.24 11.32 8.68
CA LEU A 462 2.26 12.69 9.18
C LEU A 462 1.59 13.66 8.19
N ASP A 463 1.94 13.58 6.90
CA ASP A 463 1.31 14.39 5.85
C ASP A 463 -0.20 14.15 5.79
N ALA A 464 -0.64 12.89 5.85
CA ALA A 464 -2.06 12.54 5.85
C ALA A 464 -2.80 12.96 7.13
N ALA A 465 -2.09 13.18 8.24
CA ALA A 465 -2.65 13.67 9.50
C ALA A 465 -2.47 15.19 9.65
N ASP A 466 -2.19 15.91 8.56
CA ASP A 466 -1.95 17.36 8.52
C ASP A 466 -0.88 17.81 9.54
N THR A 467 0.09 16.94 9.81
CA THR A 467 1.20 17.16 10.73
C THR A 467 2.47 17.49 9.92
N PRO A 468 3.00 18.72 9.98
CA PRO A 468 4.03 19.19 9.04
C PRO A 468 5.42 18.55 9.23
N GLY A 469 5.62 17.76 10.28
CA GLY A 469 6.91 17.19 10.62
C GLY A 469 6.94 16.57 12.01
N TRP A 470 8.14 16.27 12.51
CA TRP A 470 8.34 15.74 13.86
C TRP A 470 9.63 16.31 14.47
N TYR A 471 9.80 16.09 15.78
CA TYR A 471 10.96 16.58 16.52
C TYR A 471 11.98 15.46 16.74
N CYS A 472 13.25 15.79 16.53
CA CYS A 472 14.39 15.00 16.96
C CYS A 472 15.17 15.77 18.02
N GLY A 473 14.84 15.54 19.30
CA GLY A 473 15.32 16.36 20.40
C GLY A 473 14.81 17.80 20.26
N PRO A 474 15.67 18.82 20.28
CA PRO A 474 15.24 20.22 20.15
C PRO A 474 14.94 20.64 18.70
N ASN A 475 15.28 19.81 17.70
CA ASN A 475 15.24 20.19 16.30
C ASN A 475 13.98 19.66 15.60
N PHE A 476 13.28 20.55 14.89
CA PHE A 476 12.13 20.20 14.05
C PHE A 476 12.59 19.80 12.64
N TYR A 477 12.01 18.74 12.09
CA TYR A 477 12.24 18.28 10.72
C TYR A 477 10.90 18.16 9.99
N SER A 478 10.83 18.67 8.76
CA SER A 478 9.65 18.48 7.92
C SER A 478 9.54 17.02 7.44
N THR A 479 8.32 16.60 7.11
CA THR A 479 8.04 15.26 6.58
C THR A 479 8.89 14.90 5.35
N ASP A 480 9.17 15.89 4.49
CA ASP A 480 10.00 15.74 3.29
C ASP A 480 11.42 15.21 3.58
N VAL A 481 11.95 15.43 4.78
CA VAL A 481 13.29 14.94 5.17
C VAL A 481 13.34 13.41 5.18
N LEU A 482 12.28 12.72 5.61
CA LEU A 482 12.22 11.25 5.58
C LEU A 482 12.06 10.71 4.16
N ARG A 483 11.25 11.39 3.33
CA ARG A 483 11.12 11.03 1.92
C ARG A 483 12.44 11.20 1.20
N GLU A 484 13.19 12.26 1.49
CA GLU A 484 14.52 12.48 0.89
C GLU A 484 15.52 11.43 1.37
N PHE A 485 15.54 11.10 2.66
CA PHE A 485 16.33 9.95 3.15
C PHE A 485 15.99 8.68 2.36
N ALA A 486 14.72 8.30 2.27
CA ALA A 486 14.30 7.10 1.55
C ALA A 486 14.71 7.13 0.07
N LYS A 487 14.54 8.27 -0.61
CA LYS A 487 15.01 8.47 -1.99
C LYS A 487 16.51 8.26 -2.11
N THR A 488 17.33 8.83 -1.21
CA THR A 488 18.79 8.64 -1.28
C THR A 488 19.19 7.16 -1.20
N GLN A 489 18.48 6.37 -0.39
CA GLN A 489 18.75 4.95 -0.23
C GLN A 489 18.27 4.12 -1.42
N ILE A 490 17.07 4.40 -1.95
CA ILE A 490 16.54 3.69 -3.12
C ILE A 490 17.30 4.10 -4.39
N ASP A 491 17.64 5.37 -4.56
CA ASP A 491 18.48 5.83 -5.68
C ASP A 491 19.86 5.19 -5.62
N TYR A 492 20.46 5.03 -4.44
CA TYR A 492 21.71 4.28 -4.28
C TYR A 492 21.54 2.85 -4.82
N ILE A 493 20.46 2.16 -4.46
CA ILE A 493 20.15 0.81 -4.94
C ILE A 493 19.92 0.78 -6.47
N LEU A 494 19.29 1.81 -7.03
CA LEU A 494 18.98 1.92 -8.46
C LEU A 494 20.15 2.42 -9.32
N GLY A 495 21.25 2.85 -8.72
CA GLY A 495 22.52 3.12 -9.43
C GLY A 495 23.25 4.40 -9.05
N LYS A 496 22.70 5.25 -8.18
CA LYS A 496 23.35 6.46 -7.66
C LYS A 496 24.33 6.11 -6.53
N ASN A 497 25.31 5.28 -6.85
CA ASN A 497 26.33 4.78 -5.95
C ASN A 497 27.73 4.90 -6.57
N PRO A 498 28.83 4.71 -5.80
CA PRO A 498 30.19 4.81 -6.32
C PRO A 498 30.53 3.86 -7.48
N ARG A 499 29.75 2.78 -7.67
CA ARG A 499 29.90 1.84 -8.80
C ARG A 499 29.10 2.27 -10.04
N LYS A 500 28.23 3.28 -9.94
CA LYS A 500 27.28 3.69 -10.98
C LYS A 500 26.48 2.51 -11.53
N MET A 501 26.05 1.63 -10.61
CA MET A 501 25.52 0.31 -10.90
C MET A 501 24.21 0.07 -10.18
N SER A 502 23.15 -0.28 -10.89
CA SER A 502 21.92 -0.77 -10.26
C SER A 502 22.19 -2.09 -9.54
N TYR A 503 21.71 -2.26 -8.32
CA TYR A 503 21.66 -3.54 -7.62
C TYR A 503 20.34 -4.29 -7.86
N VAL A 504 19.43 -3.75 -8.67
CA VAL A 504 18.23 -4.42 -9.16
C VAL A 504 18.50 -4.94 -10.57
N VAL A 505 18.47 -6.25 -10.73
CA VAL A 505 18.77 -6.95 -11.99
C VAL A 505 17.77 -6.55 -13.08
N GLY A 506 18.30 -6.20 -14.26
CA GLY A 506 17.49 -5.78 -15.40
C GLY A 506 16.98 -4.32 -15.32
N PHE A 507 17.30 -3.58 -14.26
CA PHE A 507 17.01 -2.14 -14.15
C PHE A 507 18.26 -1.31 -14.51
N GLY A 508 18.06 -0.25 -15.30
CA GLY A 508 19.15 0.58 -15.82
C GLY A 508 20.03 -0.15 -16.86
N ASN A 509 21.13 0.49 -17.25
CA ASN A 509 22.04 -0.03 -18.28
C ASN A 509 23.21 -0.85 -17.71
N HIS A 510 23.43 -0.78 -16.40
CA HIS A 510 24.55 -1.45 -15.71
C HIS A 510 24.05 -2.08 -14.41
N TYR A 511 23.99 -3.42 -14.38
CA TYR A 511 23.43 -4.23 -13.30
C TYR A 511 24.14 -5.61 -13.22
N PRO A 512 24.01 -6.37 -12.11
CA PRO A 512 24.69 -7.67 -11.94
C PRO A 512 24.25 -8.69 -12.99
N LYS A 513 25.21 -9.42 -13.55
CA LYS A 513 24.97 -10.46 -14.55
C LYS A 513 25.27 -11.87 -14.01
N HIS A 514 25.88 -12.00 -12.83
CA HIS A 514 26.31 -13.26 -12.23
C HIS A 514 25.57 -13.48 -10.90
N VAL A 515 24.25 -13.45 -10.94
CA VAL A 515 23.38 -13.60 -9.76
C VAL A 515 23.49 -15.03 -9.20
N HIS A 516 23.68 -15.17 -7.88
CA HIS A 516 23.67 -16.46 -7.17
C HIS A 516 22.25 -17.04 -7.17
N HIS A 517 21.82 -17.61 -8.29
CA HIS A 517 20.46 -18.12 -8.45
C HIS A 517 20.43 -19.31 -9.43
N ARG A 518 20.05 -20.49 -8.94
CA ARG A 518 20.12 -21.76 -9.68
C ARG A 518 19.33 -21.70 -10.99
N GLY A 519 18.05 -21.34 -10.93
CA GLY A 519 17.20 -21.24 -12.12
C GLY A 519 17.66 -20.20 -13.14
N ALA A 520 18.35 -19.15 -12.69
CA ALA A 520 18.83 -18.08 -13.59
C ALA A 520 20.16 -18.45 -14.26
N SER A 521 21.03 -19.15 -13.53
CA SER A 521 22.36 -19.55 -13.98
C SER A 521 22.38 -20.72 -14.97
N ILE A 522 21.35 -21.58 -14.97
CA ILE A 522 21.29 -22.77 -15.82
C ILE A 522 20.40 -22.48 -17.05
N PRO A 523 20.89 -22.71 -18.29
CA PRO A 523 20.10 -22.41 -19.49
C PRO A 523 18.79 -23.19 -19.52
N LYS A 524 17.72 -22.55 -20.02
CA LYS A 524 16.46 -23.24 -20.34
C LYS A 524 16.64 -24.07 -21.62
N ASN A 525 16.99 -25.35 -21.46
CA ASN A 525 17.15 -26.29 -22.57
C ASN A 525 16.58 -27.66 -22.20
N LYS A 526 16.49 -28.58 -23.17
CA LYS A 526 15.94 -29.93 -22.96
C LYS A 526 16.88 -30.88 -22.21
N ILE A 527 18.03 -30.41 -21.72
CA ILE A 527 19.04 -31.21 -21.04
C ILE A 527 18.76 -31.17 -19.55
N LYS A 528 18.46 -32.32 -18.93
CA LYS A 528 18.42 -32.43 -17.46
C LYS A 528 19.84 -32.47 -16.91
N TYR A 529 20.19 -31.57 -15.99
CA TYR A 529 21.49 -31.58 -15.32
C TYR A 529 21.39 -32.38 -14.02
N SER A 530 22.41 -33.19 -13.71
CA SER A 530 22.50 -33.89 -12.42
C SER A 530 22.87 -32.93 -11.28
N CYS A 531 22.65 -33.37 -10.04
CA CYS A 531 22.99 -32.65 -8.80
C CYS A 531 24.34 -31.93 -8.84
N LYS A 532 25.43 -32.65 -9.17
CA LYS A 532 26.77 -32.06 -9.32
C LYS A 532 27.04 -31.51 -10.72
N GLY A 533 26.36 -32.03 -11.75
CA GLY A 533 26.55 -31.61 -13.13
C GLY A 533 26.20 -30.14 -13.40
N GLY A 534 25.33 -29.54 -12.58
CA GLY A 534 25.00 -28.12 -12.72
C GLY A 534 25.99 -27.16 -12.04
N TRP A 535 26.94 -27.63 -11.23
CA TRP A 535 27.98 -26.78 -10.62
C TRP A 535 28.83 -26.05 -11.66
N LYS A 536 28.98 -26.63 -12.87
CA LYS A 536 29.61 -25.95 -14.01
C LYS A 536 28.93 -24.62 -14.38
N TRP A 537 27.62 -24.50 -14.15
CA TRP A 537 26.86 -23.26 -14.38
C TRP A 537 26.99 -22.28 -13.22
N ARG A 538 27.29 -22.78 -12.02
CA ARG A 538 27.65 -21.92 -10.89
C ARG A 538 29.02 -21.29 -11.10
N ASP A 539 29.99 -22.12 -11.49
CA ASP A 539 31.42 -21.78 -11.48
C ASP A 539 31.91 -21.16 -12.80
N THR A 540 31.07 -21.12 -13.84
CA THR A 540 31.41 -20.45 -15.10
C THR A 540 31.53 -18.93 -14.94
N SER A 541 32.50 -18.34 -15.64
CA SER A 541 32.68 -16.87 -15.73
C SER A 541 31.71 -16.19 -16.69
N LYS A 542 30.88 -16.95 -17.42
CA LYS A 542 29.85 -16.38 -18.30
C LYS A 542 28.69 -15.83 -17.46
N ALA A 543 28.04 -14.79 -17.97
CA ALA A 543 26.80 -14.25 -17.39
C ALA A 543 25.70 -15.32 -17.27
N ASN A 544 24.76 -15.11 -16.35
CA ASN A 544 23.56 -15.94 -16.25
C ASN A 544 22.82 -15.95 -17.60
N PRO A 545 22.50 -17.13 -18.16
CA PRO A 545 21.79 -17.24 -19.44
C PRO A 545 20.36 -16.71 -19.36
N ASN A 546 19.75 -16.71 -18.17
CA ASN A 546 18.43 -16.13 -17.95
C ASN A 546 18.56 -14.91 -17.04
N THR A 547 18.07 -13.75 -17.50
CA THR A 547 17.93 -12.56 -16.65
C THR A 547 16.79 -12.76 -15.67
N ILE A 548 17.07 -12.64 -14.38
CA ILE A 548 16.06 -12.64 -13.30
C ILE A 548 15.65 -11.20 -13.01
N ASP A 549 14.82 -10.64 -13.89
CA ASP A 549 14.35 -9.25 -13.80
C ASP A 549 13.77 -8.94 -12.42
N GLY A 550 14.23 -7.82 -11.85
CA GLY A 550 13.75 -7.30 -10.57
C GLY A 550 14.40 -7.87 -9.32
N ALA A 551 15.25 -8.90 -9.45
CA ALA A 551 15.97 -9.45 -8.31
C ALA A 551 16.90 -8.37 -7.72
N MET A 552 16.73 -8.06 -6.44
CA MET A 552 17.65 -7.20 -5.72
C MET A 552 18.74 -8.08 -5.14
N VAL A 553 19.98 -7.91 -5.60
CA VAL A 553 21.10 -8.66 -5.02
C VAL A 553 21.37 -8.21 -3.58
N ALA A 554 22.08 -9.03 -2.81
CA ALA A 554 22.47 -8.73 -1.43
C ALA A 554 23.15 -7.36 -1.26
N GLY A 555 23.95 -6.93 -2.26
CA GLY A 555 24.51 -5.58 -2.34
C GLY A 555 25.95 -5.46 -1.86
N PRO A 556 26.45 -4.24 -1.65
CA PRO A 556 27.88 -3.99 -1.41
C PRO A 556 28.34 -4.35 0.01
N ASP A 557 29.65 -4.35 0.21
CA ASP A 557 30.27 -4.37 1.53
C ASP A 557 30.20 -2.99 2.22
N LYS A 558 30.70 -2.92 3.45
CA LYS A 558 30.73 -1.69 4.27
C LYS A 558 31.55 -0.52 3.70
N HIS A 559 32.22 -0.71 2.56
CA HIS A 559 33.07 0.28 1.89
C HIS A 559 32.63 0.55 0.44
N ASP A 560 31.36 0.29 0.11
CA ASP A 560 30.80 0.41 -1.25
C ASP A 560 31.43 -0.56 -2.27
N GLY A 561 32.18 -1.57 -1.80
CA GLY A 561 32.76 -2.61 -2.62
C GLY A 561 31.72 -3.62 -3.06
N PHE A 562 31.70 -3.98 -4.35
CA PHE A 562 30.80 -5.00 -4.89
C PHE A 562 31.53 -5.87 -5.90
N ARG A 563 31.29 -7.18 -5.83
CA ARG A 563 31.83 -8.17 -6.78
C ARG A 563 30.69 -8.98 -7.38
N ASP A 564 30.47 -8.82 -8.69
CA ASP A 564 29.49 -9.60 -9.46
C ASP A 564 30.02 -11.01 -9.73
N VAL A 565 30.06 -11.84 -8.68
CA VAL A 565 30.57 -13.21 -8.72
C VAL A 565 29.51 -14.16 -8.19
N ARG A 566 29.04 -15.07 -9.05
CA ARG A 566 27.93 -15.98 -8.75
C ARG A 566 28.17 -16.88 -7.55
N SER A 567 29.39 -17.35 -7.32
CA SER A 567 29.69 -18.18 -6.16
C SER A 567 29.67 -17.41 -4.83
N ASN A 568 29.65 -16.08 -4.89
CA ASN A 568 29.65 -15.21 -3.72
C ASN A 568 28.23 -14.69 -3.42
N TYR A 569 27.49 -15.49 -2.66
CA TYR A 569 26.13 -15.19 -2.24
C TYR A 569 26.03 -13.91 -1.39
N ASN A 570 27.08 -13.56 -0.63
CA ASN A 570 27.13 -12.33 0.17
C ASN A 570 26.94 -11.03 -0.64
N TYR A 571 27.27 -11.05 -1.94
CA TYR A 571 27.06 -9.91 -2.85
C TYR A 571 25.88 -10.14 -3.79
N THR A 572 25.71 -11.36 -4.30
CA THR A 572 24.91 -11.62 -5.51
C THR A 572 23.63 -12.42 -5.28
N GLU A 573 23.31 -12.82 -4.04
CA GLU A 573 22.09 -13.56 -3.73
C GLU A 573 20.90 -12.61 -3.48
N PRO A 574 19.79 -12.78 -4.22
CA PRO A 574 18.52 -12.12 -3.91
C PRO A 574 17.67 -12.97 -2.96
N THR A 575 16.82 -12.33 -2.15
CA THR A 575 15.91 -13.02 -1.21
C THR A 575 14.48 -12.50 -1.32
N LEU A 576 13.48 -13.34 -1.03
CA LEU A 576 12.07 -12.94 -0.94
C LEU A 576 11.86 -11.78 0.03
N ALA A 577 12.42 -11.88 1.24
CA ALA A 577 12.27 -10.87 2.27
C ALA A 577 12.83 -9.50 1.83
N GLY A 578 14.02 -9.48 1.21
CA GLY A 578 14.62 -8.24 0.71
C GLY A 578 13.82 -7.64 -0.45
N ASN A 579 13.38 -8.46 -1.41
CA ASN A 579 12.61 -7.99 -2.55
C ASN A 579 11.20 -7.49 -2.16
N ALA A 580 10.59 -8.01 -1.09
CA ALA A 580 9.32 -7.51 -0.59
C ALA A 580 9.45 -6.10 0.01
N GLY A 581 10.52 -5.86 0.77
CA GLY A 581 10.86 -4.52 1.25
C GLY A 581 11.16 -3.56 0.09
N LEU A 582 11.86 -4.02 -0.95
CA LEU A 582 12.11 -3.22 -2.16
C LEU A 582 10.79 -2.82 -2.84
N VAL A 583 9.87 -3.76 -3.06
CA VAL A 583 8.55 -3.47 -3.65
C VAL A 583 7.79 -2.44 -2.82
N ALA A 584 7.78 -2.60 -1.49
CA ALA A 584 7.12 -1.68 -0.58
C ALA A 584 7.71 -0.26 -0.63
N ALA A 585 9.05 -0.13 -0.65
CA ALA A 585 9.71 1.16 -0.76
C ALA A 585 9.51 1.82 -2.14
N LEU A 586 9.58 1.03 -3.22
CA LEU A 586 9.37 1.52 -4.58
C LEU A 586 7.96 2.09 -4.76
N VAL A 587 6.92 1.36 -4.35
CA VAL A 587 5.55 1.86 -4.51
C VAL A 587 5.30 3.10 -3.64
N ALA A 588 5.88 3.17 -2.44
CA ALA A 588 5.77 4.34 -1.57
C ALA A 588 6.37 5.62 -2.20
N LEU A 589 7.49 5.46 -2.92
CA LEU A 589 8.18 6.55 -3.64
C LEU A 589 7.64 6.82 -5.06
N SER A 590 6.92 5.87 -5.66
CA SER A 590 6.40 5.98 -7.03
C SER A 590 5.26 7.00 -7.14
N GLY A 591 5.09 7.55 -8.35
CA GLY A 591 3.99 8.45 -8.69
C GLY A 591 4.12 9.84 -8.07
N GLU A 592 3.10 10.67 -8.29
CA GLU A 592 3.04 12.02 -7.72
C GLU A 592 2.79 11.97 -6.21
N LYS A 593 3.40 12.91 -5.45
CA LYS A 593 3.18 13.06 -4.00
C LYS A 593 1.69 13.32 -3.66
N SER A 594 0.92 13.87 -4.61
CA SER A 594 -0.51 14.14 -4.48
C SER A 594 -1.36 12.88 -4.28
N VAL A 595 -0.89 11.71 -4.73
CA VAL A 595 -1.55 10.43 -4.49
C VAL A 595 -1.16 9.94 -3.09
N GLY A 596 -1.94 10.39 -2.09
CA GLY A 596 -1.77 10.03 -0.69
C GLY A 596 -2.07 8.56 -0.39
N ILE A 597 -1.80 8.17 0.86
CA ILE A 597 -2.10 6.82 1.37
C ILE A 597 -3.59 6.59 1.59
N ASP A 598 -4.03 5.34 1.53
CA ASP A 598 -5.37 4.95 1.93
C ASP A 598 -5.51 5.03 3.47
N LYS A 599 -6.30 5.99 3.96
CA LYS A 599 -6.54 6.19 5.40
C LYS A 599 -7.47 5.13 6.00
N ASN A 600 -8.36 4.56 5.21
CA ASN A 600 -9.58 3.90 5.69
C ASN A 600 -9.53 2.38 5.61
N THR A 601 -8.91 1.80 4.57
CA THR A 601 -9.02 0.36 4.29
C THR A 601 -8.53 -0.52 5.44
N ILE A 602 -7.45 -0.13 6.14
CA ILE A 602 -6.93 -0.92 7.27
C ILE A 602 -7.86 -0.95 8.48
N PHE A 603 -8.75 0.03 8.62
CA PHE A 603 -9.72 0.11 9.73
C PHE A 603 -11.08 -0.49 9.38
N SER A 604 -11.24 -1.13 8.22
CA SER A 604 -12.57 -1.56 7.76
C SER A 604 -13.26 -2.59 8.67
N ALA A 605 -12.49 -3.34 9.45
CA ALA A 605 -13.02 -4.28 10.46
C ALA A 605 -13.00 -3.71 11.88
N VAL A 606 -12.35 -2.57 12.11
CA VAL A 606 -12.23 -1.95 13.43
C VAL A 606 -13.53 -1.21 13.75
N PRO A 607 -14.23 -1.55 14.86
CA PRO A 607 -15.45 -0.84 15.22
C PRO A 607 -15.15 0.62 15.57
N PRO A 608 -16.11 1.55 15.36
CA PRO A 608 -15.97 2.92 15.82
C PRO A 608 -15.65 2.95 17.31
N MET A 609 -14.61 3.66 17.71
CA MET A 609 -14.17 3.73 19.12
C MET A 609 -14.94 4.77 19.96
N PHE A 610 -16.01 5.34 19.41
CA PHE A 610 -16.92 6.26 20.10
C PHE A 610 -18.29 5.62 20.28
N PRO A 611 -19.05 6.01 21.33
CA PRO A 611 -20.45 5.65 21.40
C PRO A 611 -21.14 6.12 20.12
N THR A 612 -21.90 5.23 19.46
CA THR A 612 -22.81 5.65 18.41
C THR A 612 -23.71 6.75 18.97
N PRO A 613 -23.85 7.91 18.29
CA PRO A 613 -24.82 8.91 18.71
C PRO A 613 -26.18 8.23 18.91
N PRO A 614 -26.94 8.59 19.96
CA PRO A 614 -28.28 8.06 20.12
C PRO A 614 -29.07 8.30 18.82
N PRO A 615 -29.96 7.38 18.41
CA PRO A 615 -30.80 7.60 17.25
C PRO A 615 -31.53 8.94 17.39
N PRO A 616 -31.77 9.68 16.29
CA PRO A 616 -32.48 10.94 16.35
C PRO A 616 -33.81 10.72 17.09
N PRO A 617 -34.24 11.67 17.95
CA PRO A 617 -35.50 11.55 18.65
C PRO A 617 -36.62 11.31 17.64
N ALA A 618 -37.60 10.48 18.01
CA ALA A 618 -38.74 10.20 17.16
C ALA A 618 -39.35 11.54 16.67
N PRO A 619 -39.77 11.63 15.39
CA PRO A 619 -40.39 12.85 14.88
C PRO A 619 -41.49 13.30 15.83
N TRP A 620 -41.37 14.53 16.33
CA TRP A 620 -42.38 15.11 17.20
C TRP A 620 -43.73 15.06 16.48
N LYS A 621 -44.69 14.32 17.04
CA LYS A 621 -46.07 14.32 16.58
C LYS A 621 -46.82 15.34 17.45
N PRO A 622 -47.34 16.44 16.86
CA PRO A 622 -48.13 17.44 17.56
C PRO A 622 -49.34 16.85 18.29
#